data_AF-A0A1M6T4T0-F1
#
_entry.id   AF-A0A1M6T4T0-F1
#
_cell.length_a   1.000
_cell.length_b   1.000
_cell.length_c   1.000
_cell.angle_alpha   90.00
_cell.angle_beta   90.00
_cell.angle_gamma   90.00
#
_symmetry.space_group_name_H-M   'P 1'
#
loop_
_entity.id
_entity.type
_entity.pdbx_description
1 polymer ?
#
loop_
_entity_poly.entity_id
_entity_poly.type
_entity_poly.pdbx_seq_one_letter_code
_entity_poly.pdbx_strand_id
1 'polypeptide(L)'
;MPHAECKVWLESSLHIKRSMGLVRGKTDKIDAERIAKFAFDHQRDAKLVKLSHPTLNRLKDLMKTRIRLQKGLQSQTVAINELTKVDPKAGREIERVSRQAVEGLKKSLVKVEEKMEELVSIDKQLRALYQLVTSVKSVGKVLAIDLIVYTDGFTRM
;
A
#
# COMPACT_ATOMS: atom_id res chain seq x y z
N MET A 1 14.51 14.89 24.65
CA MET A 1 15.81 14.43 24.10
C MET A 1 15.69 14.42 22.59
N PRO A 2 16.62 15.02 21.83
CA PRO A 2 16.57 14.95 20.38
C PRO A 2 16.86 13.50 19.97
N HIS A 3 15.93 12.87 19.27
CA HIS A 3 16.13 11.53 18.72
C HIS A 3 17.32 11.59 17.76
N ALA A 4 18.33 10.74 17.97
CA ALA A 4 19.46 10.65 17.04
C ALA A 4 18.93 10.31 15.64
N GLU A 5 19.15 11.20 14.67
CA GLU A 5 18.80 10.94 13.27
C GLU A 5 19.69 9.81 12.73
N CYS A 6 19.15 8.59 12.71
CA CYS A 6 19.82 7.44 12.11
C CYS A 6 19.59 7.46 10.59
N LYS A 7 20.69 7.50 9.82
CA LYS A 7 20.66 7.36 8.36
C LYS A 7 20.59 5.88 8.00
N VAL A 8 19.50 5.47 7.37
CA VAL A 8 19.29 4.08 6.92
C VAL A 8 19.47 3.99 5.42
N TRP A 9 20.24 3.00 4.95
CA TRP A 9 20.33 2.63 3.54
C TRP A 9 19.78 1.22 3.38
N LEU A 10 18.69 1.09 2.62
CA LEU A 10 18.08 -0.19 2.29
C LEU A 10 18.54 -0.63 0.90
N GLU A 11 19.10 -1.82 0.80
CA GLU A 11 19.67 -2.35 -0.45
C GLU A 11 19.11 -3.75 -0.75
N SER A 12 19.13 -4.14 -2.04
CA SER A 12 18.64 -5.45 -2.46
C SER A 12 19.59 -6.56 -2.01
N SER A 13 19.07 -7.56 -1.30
CA SER A 13 19.85 -8.73 -0.89
C SER A 13 20.44 -9.49 -2.08
N LEU A 14 19.74 -9.51 -3.22
CA LEU A 14 20.24 -10.12 -4.45
C LEU A 14 21.38 -9.31 -5.07
N HIS A 15 21.33 -7.98 -4.98
CA HIS A 15 22.38 -7.11 -5.49
C HIS A 15 23.68 -7.32 -4.70
N ILE A 16 23.59 -7.25 -3.36
CA ILE A 16 24.71 -7.56 -2.46
C ILE A 16 25.24 -8.97 -2.75
N LYS A 17 24.36 -9.96 -2.96
CA LYS A 17 24.79 -11.33 -3.28
C LYS A 17 25.58 -11.42 -4.59
N ARG A 18 25.18 -10.70 -5.62
CA ARG A 18 25.80 -10.74 -6.95
C ARG A 18 27.13 -10.00 -7.00
N SER A 19 27.34 -8.97 -6.18
CA SER A 19 28.61 -8.23 -6.12
C SER A 19 29.74 -9.02 -5.45
N MET A 20 29.44 -10.13 -4.77
CA MET A 20 30.42 -10.91 -3.99
C MET A 20 31.12 -12.03 -4.79
N GLY A 21 30.76 -12.25 -6.06
CA GLY A 21 31.34 -13.33 -6.86
C GLY A 21 31.01 -14.75 -6.33
N LEU A 22 31.93 -15.70 -6.52
CA LEU A 22 31.77 -17.08 -6.02
C LEU A 22 32.09 -17.15 -4.52
N VAL A 23 31.06 -17.38 -3.71
CA VAL A 23 31.19 -17.48 -2.25
C VAL A 23 30.69 -18.84 -1.75
N ARG A 24 31.49 -19.50 -0.89
CA ARG A 24 31.10 -20.73 -0.17
C ARG A 24 30.87 -20.41 1.30
N GLY A 25 29.91 -21.10 1.91
CA GLY A 25 29.56 -20.95 3.32
C GLY A 25 28.71 -19.70 3.62
N LYS A 26 27.74 -19.89 4.52
CA LYS A 26 26.88 -18.84 5.08
C LYS A 26 26.83 -19.01 6.60
N THR A 27 27.23 -17.97 7.33
CA THR A 27 26.99 -17.80 8.77
C THR A 27 26.63 -16.34 8.99
N ASP A 28 25.90 -16.02 10.06
CA ASP A 28 25.46 -14.64 10.33
C ASP A 28 26.63 -13.67 10.47
N LYS A 29 27.74 -14.13 11.08
CA LYS A 29 28.98 -13.35 11.19
C LYS A 29 29.56 -13.00 9.82
N ILE A 30 29.66 -14.00 8.93
CA ILE A 30 30.23 -13.81 7.60
C ILE A 30 29.31 -12.93 6.74
N ASP A 31 27.98 -13.06 6.88
CA ASP A 31 27.02 -12.23 6.15
C ASP A 31 27.07 -10.76 6.60
N ALA A 32 27.20 -10.52 7.92
CA ALA A 32 27.38 -9.17 8.46
C ALA A 32 28.66 -8.49 7.94
N GLU A 33 29.78 -9.23 7.92
CA GLU A 33 31.05 -8.74 7.36
C GLU A 33 30.92 -8.40 5.87
N ARG A 34 30.26 -9.28 5.11
CA ARG A 34 30.00 -9.10 3.68
C ARG A 34 29.14 -7.87 3.39
N ILE A 35 28.06 -7.66 4.16
CA ILE A 35 27.20 -6.48 4.05
C ILE A 35 27.98 -5.22 4.39
N ALA A 36 28.79 -5.24 5.46
CA ALA A 36 29.62 -4.10 5.84
C ALA A 36 30.64 -3.74 4.76
N LYS A 37 31.31 -4.73 4.18
CA LYS A 37 32.26 -4.54 3.07
C LYS A 37 31.56 -3.97 1.84
N PHE A 38 30.42 -4.55 1.45
CA PHE A 38 29.61 -4.03 0.35
C PHE A 38 29.27 -2.55 0.57
N ALA A 39 28.78 -2.20 1.76
CA ALA A 39 28.39 -0.83 2.09
C ALA A 39 29.59 0.13 2.06
N PHE A 40 30.77 -0.30 2.50
CA PHE A 40 31.99 0.50 2.43
C PHE A 40 32.43 0.76 0.98
N ASP A 41 32.44 -0.29 0.15
CA ASP A 41 32.88 -0.21 -1.25
C ASP A 41 31.91 0.65 -2.09
N HIS A 42 30.61 0.61 -1.79
CA HIS A 42 29.54 1.28 -2.54
C HIS A 42 28.98 2.51 -1.81
N GLN A 43 29.69 3.03 -0.80
CA GLN A 43 29.18 4.14 0.04
C GLN A 43 28.83 5.41 -0.76
N ARG A 44 29.48 5.62 -1.91
CA ARG A 44 29.21 6.75 -2.81
C ARG A 44 27.86 6.64 -3.51
N ASP A 45 27.37 5.41 -3.69
CA ASP A 45 26.10 5.10 -4.35
C ASP A 45 24.95 4.95 -3.33
N ALA A 46 25.22 5.17 -2.04
CA ALA A 46 24.26 4.94 -0.97
C ALA A 46 22.99 5.79 -1.13
N LYS A 47 21.84 5.12 -1.25
CA LYS A 47 20.53 5.75 -1.30
C LYS A 47 19.87 5.69 0.07
N LEU A 48 19.92 6.81 0.78
CA LEU A 48 19.29 6.92 2.09
C LEU A 48 17.76 6.81 1.97
N VAL A 49 17.17 6.02 2.86
CA VAL A 49 15.73 5.88 2.99
C VAL A 49 15.16 7.22 3.41
N LYS A 50 14.34 7.80 2.54
CA LYS A 50 13.49 8.94 2.89
C LYS A 50 12.21 8.39 3.51
N LEU A 51 11.89 8.88 4.71
CA LEU A 51 10.60 8.56 5.32
C LEU A 51 9.49 9.15 4.46
N SER A 52 8.50 8.33 4.12
CA SER A 52 7.33 8.79 3.39
C SER A 52 6.62 9.90 4.16
N HIS A 53 6.08 10.87 3.42
CA HIS A 53 5.36 12.00 3.99
C HIS A 53 4.24 11.52 4.94
N PRO A 54 4.03 12.14 6.12
CA PRO A 54 3.01 11.71 7.08
C PRO A 54 1.61 11.60 6.46
N THR A 55 1.25 12.54 5.58
CA THR A 55 -0.01 12.49 4.83
C THR A 55 -0.08 11.25 3.93
N LEU A 56 1.00 10.92 3.24
CA LEU A 56 1.05 9.77 2.35
C LEU A 56 0.93 8.44 3.12
N ASN A 57 1.48 8.37 4.33
CA ASN A 57 1.28 7.21 5.22
C ASN A 57 -0.18 7.07 5.67
N ARG A 58 -0.85 8.17 6.02
CA ARG A 58 -2.29 8.14 6.33
C ARG A 58 -3.11 7.70 5.12
N LEU A 59 -2.74 8.14 3.91
CA LEU A 59 -3.39 7.74 2.67
C LEU A 59 -3.21 6.24 2.40
N LYS A 60 -2.01 5.69 2.65
CA LYS A 60 -1.72 4.25 2.62
C LYS A 60 -2.66 3.46 3.53
N ASP A 61 -2.86 3.93 4.76
CA ASP A 61 -3.70 3.24 5.74
C ASP A 61 -5.19 3.28 5.37
N LEU A 62 -5.68 4.42 4.87
CA LEU A 62 -7.04 4.53 4.31
C LEU A 62 -7.22 3.58 3.13
N MET A 63 -6.24 3.48 2.24
CA MET A 63 -6.32 2.60 1.07
C MET A 63 -6.32 1.12 1.44
N LYS A 64 -5.47 0.71 2.40
CA LYS A 64 -5.53 -0.65 2.98
C LYS A 64 -6.90 -0.93 3.59
N THR A 65 -7.49 0.06 4.26
CA THR A 65 -8.82 -0.04 4.86
C THR A 65 -9.90 -0.22 3.79
N ARG A 66 -9.86 0.56 2.71
CA ARG A 66 -10.74 0.40 1.55
C ARG A 66 -10.69 -1.02 0.98
N ILE A 67 -9.47 -1.56 0.78
CA ILE A 67 -9.29 -2.94 0.29
C ILE A 67 -9.95 -3.96 1.21
N ARG A 68 -9.77 -3.83 2.54
CA ARG A 68 -10.42 -4.74 3.50
C ARG A 68 -11.94 -4.65 3.47
N LEU A 69 -12.50 -3.43 3.42
CA LEU A 69 -13.94 -3.21 3.31
C LEU A 69 -14.51 -3.80 2.02
N GLN A 70 -13.83 -3.60 0.90
CA GLN A 70 -14.24 -4.13 -0.41
C GLN A 70 -14.22 -5.66 -0.41
N LYS A 71 -13.18 -6.28 0.16
CA LYS A 71 -13.13 -7.75 0.34
C LYS A 71 -14.28 -8.27 1.18
N GLY A 72 -14.59 -7.61 2.30
CA GLY A 72 -15.72 -7.98 3.15
C GLY A 72 -17.07 -7.86 2.44
N LEU A 73 -17.27 -6.78 1.67
CA LEU A 73 -18.49 -6.60 0.87
C LEU A 73 -18.62 -7.70 -0.18
N GLN A 74 -17.53 -8.01 -0.88
CA GLN A 74 -17.51 -9.02 -1.92
C GLN A 74 -17.75 -10.42 -1.35
N SER A 75 -17.13 -10.78 -0.22
CA SER A 75 -17.34 -12.10 0.40
C SER A 75 -18.80 -12.33 0.79
N GLN A 76 -19.46 -11.31 1.36
CA GLN A 76 -20.88 -11.39 1.72
C GLN A 76 -21.77 -11.51 0.48
N THR A 77 -21.55 -10.65 -0.51
CA THR A 77 -22.40 -10.58 -1.71
C THR A 77 -22.25 -11.84 -2.57
N VAL A 78 -21.04 -12.37 -2.71
CA VAL A 78 -20.78 -13.62 -3.46
C VAL A 78 -21.45 -14.80 -2.77
N ALA A 79 -21.29 -14.96 -1.45
CA ALA A 79 -21.92 -16.05 -0.71
C ALA A 79 -23.46 -16.04 -0.82
N ILE A 80 -24.08 -14.86 -0.71
CA ILE A 80 -25.53 -14.70 -0.89
C ILE A 80 -25.94 -15.08 -2.32
N ASN A 81 -25.21 -14.61 -3.33
CA ASN A 81 -25.51 -14.89 -4.73
C ASN A 81 -25.37 -16.37 -5.08
N GLU A 82 -24.32 -17.04 -4.58
CA GLU A 82 -24.09 -18.47 -4.78
C GLU A 82 -25.20 -19.29 -4.11
N LEU A 83 -25.56 -18.96 -2.87
CA LEU A 83 -26.65 -19.63 -2.18
C LEU A 83 -27.99 -19.43 -2.91
N THR A 84 -28.27 -18.21 -3.37
CA THR A 84 -29.52 -17.87 -4.08
C THR A 84 -29.66 -18.66 -5.38
N LYS A 85 -28.56 -19.01 -6.06
CA LYS A 85 -28.57 -19.85 -7.28
C LYS A 85 -28.95 -21.31 -6.98
N VAL A 86 -28.62 -21.81 -5.79
CA VAL A 86 -28.90 -23.20 -5.38
C VAL A 86 -30.26 -23.30 -4.69
N ASP A 87 -30.53 -22.39 -3.75
CA ASP A 87 -31.78 -22.28 -3.00
C ASP A 87 -32.22 -20.80 -2.93
N PRO A 88 -33.17 -20.38 -3.78
CA PRO A 88 -33.67 -19.00 -3.80
C PRO A 88 -34.44 -18.57 -2.55
N LYS A 89 -34.93 -19.51 -1.71
CA LYS A 89 -35.61 -19.17 -0.45
C LYS A 89 -34.58 -18.90 0.63
N ALA A 90 -33.63 -19.81 0.83
CA ALA A 90 -32.54 -19.64 1.78
C ALA A 90 -31.68 -18.41 1.42
N GLY A 91 -31.38 -18.20 0.13
CA GLY A 91 -30.64 -17.02 -0.34
C GLY A 91 -31.30 -15.70 0.06
N ARG A 92 -32.63 -15.58 -0.12
CA ARG A 92 -33.39 -14.38 0.28
C ARG A 92 -33.44 -14.17 1.79
N GLU A 93 -33.48 -15.25 2.57
CA GLU A 93 -33.44 -15.18 4.03
C GLU A 93 -32.09 -14.66 4.52
N ILE A 94 -30.99 -15.24 4.04
CA ILE A 94 -29.63 -14.79 4.37
C ILE A 94 -29.39 -13.36 3.87
N GLU A 95 -29.88 -13.00 2.69
CA GLU A 95 -29.80 -11.62 2.20
C GLU A 95 -30.47 -10.63 3.17
N ARG A 96 -31.66 -10.97 3.71
CA ARG A 96 -32.36 -10.13 4.68
C ARG A 96 -31.59 -10.00 5.98
N VAL A 97 -31.05 -11.10 6.51
CA VAL A 97 -30.24 -11.10 7.75
C VAL A 97 -28.97 -10.26 7.58
N SER A 98 -28.28 -10.41 6.44
CA SER A 98 -27.01 -9.74 6.17
C SER A 98 -27.15 -8.31 5.63
N ARG A 99 -28.38 -7.85 5.33
CA ARG A 99 -28.64 -6.55 4.68
C ARG A 99 -27.98 -5.39 5.40
N GLN A 100 -28.13 -5.31 6.72
CA GLN A 100 -27.55 -4.20 7.51
C GLN A 100 -26.02 -4.22 7.47
N ALA A 101 -25.40 -5.39 7.52
CA ALA A 101 -23.95 -5.53 7.43
C ALA A 101 -23.42 -5.12 6.05
N VAL A 102 -24.06 -5.58 4.98
CA VAL A 102 -23.73 -5.21 3.59
C VAL A 102 -23.86 -3.70 3.38
N GLU A 103 -24.94 -3.10 3.87
CA GLU A 103 -25.17 -1.67 3.77
C GLU A 103 -24.15 -0.86 4.60
N GLY A 104 -23.80 -1.34 5.80
CA GLY A 104 -22.75 -0.75 6.62
C GLY A 104 -21.38 -0.76 5.93
N LEU A 105 -21.04 -1.84 5.22
CA LEU A 105 -19.82 -1.94 4.43
C LEU A 105 -19.81 -0.95 3.26
N LYS A 106 -20.92 -0.84 2.52
CA LYS A 106 -21.06 0.16 1.43
C LYS A 106 -20.91 1.59 1.95
N LYS A 107 -21.57 1.94 3.05
CA LYS A 107 -21.43 3.27 3.67
C LYS A 107 -20.00 3.53 4.14
N SER A 108 -19.34 2.52 4.70
CA SER A 108 -17.95 2.64 5.15
C SER A 108 -16.99 2.84 3.97
N LEU A 109 -17.24 2.21 2.82
CA LEU A 109 -16.47 2.44 1.59
C LEU A 109 -16.56 3.89 1.13
N VAL A 110 -17.77 4.44 1.04
CA VAL A 110 -17.99 5.85 0.66
C VAL A 110 -17.24 6.79 1.61
N LYS A 111 -17.39 6.59 2.92
CA LYS A 111 -16.70 7.40 3.94
C LYS A 111 -15.18 7.34 3.82
N VAL A 112 -14.61 6.17 3.50
CA VAL A 112 -13.17 6.03 3.31
C VAL A 112 -12.72 6.77 2.05
N GLU A 113 -13.45 6.68 0.95
CA GLU A 113 -13.14 7.41 -0.28
C GLU A 113 -13.23 8.93 -0.10
N GLU A 114 -14.26 9.43 0.58
CA GLU A 114 -14.38 10.84 0.96
C GLU A 114 -13.19 11.30 1.81
N LYS A 115 -12.77 10.49 2.79
CA LYS A 115 -11.64 10.83 3.65
C LYS A 115 -10.31 10.83 2.89
N MET A 116 -10.17 9.96 1.89
CA MET A 116 -9.01 9.95 0.99
C MET A 116 -8.97 11.24 0.15
N GLU A 117 -10.10 11.68 -0.41
CA GLU A 117 -10.21 12.93 -1.17
C GLU A 117 -9.91 14.17 -0.29
N GLU A 118 -10.47 14.22 0.92
CA GLU A 118 -10.19 15.29 1.89
C GLU A 118 -8.68 15.39 2.17
N LEU A 119 -8.04 14.26 2.44
CA LEU A 119 -6.62 14.20 2.77
C LEU A 119 -5.73 14.68 1.60
N VAL A 120 -6.09 14.30 0.37
CA VAL A 120 -5.41 14.78 -0.85
C VAL A 120 -5.60 16.29 -1.02
N SER A 121 -6.78 16.83 -0.72
CA SER A 121 -7.08 18.26 -0.91
C SER A 121 -6.31 19.19 0.04
N ILE A 122 -6.04 18.72 1.27
CA ILE A 122 -5.33 19.48 2.32
C ILE A 122 -3.85 19.62 1.98
N ASP A 123 -3.26 18.58 1.41
CA ASP A 123 -1.83 18.53 1.11
C ASP A 123 -1.53 19.09 -0.29
N LYS A 124 -0.82 20.23 -0.35
CA LYS A 124 -0.52 20.92 -1.61
C LYS A 124 0.26 20.04 -2.60
N GLN A 125 1.21 19.25 -2.12
CA GLN A 125 2.03 18.40 -2.98
C GLN A 125 1.22 17.22 -3.51
N LEU A 126 0.47 16.54 -2.64
CA LEU A 126 -0.39 15.43 -3.06
C LEU A 126 -1.50 15.89 -4.00
N ARG A 127 -2.10 17.06 -3.77
CA ARG A 127 -3.10 17.63 -4.67
C ARG A 127 -2.55 17.89 -6.06
N ALA A 128 -1.34 18.45 -6.16
CA ALA A 128 -0.70 18.71 -7.46
C ALA A 128 -0.45 17.38 -8.21
N LEU A 129 0.10 16.37 -7.53
CA LEU A 129 0.30 15.04 -8.11
C LEU A 129 -1.04 14.41 -8.53
N TYR A 130 -2.06 14.51 -7.70
CA TYR A 130 -3.39 13.99 -7.98
C TYR A 130 -4.02 14.63 -9.22
N GLN A 131 -3.91 15.94 -9.39
CA GLN A 131 -4.38 16.65 -10.58
C GLN A 131 -3.65 16.21 -11.85
N LEU A 132 -2.32 16.00 -11.78
CA LEU A 132 -1.53 15.50 -12.90
C LEU A 132 -1.92 14.07 -13.28
N VAL A 133 -2.12 13.20 -12.29
CA VAL A 133 -2.49 11.80 -12.55
C VAL A 133 -3.91 11.70 -13.11
N THR A 134 -4.84 12.50 -12.59
CA THR A 134 -6.24 12.52 -13.07
C THR A 134 -6.44 13.24 -14.41
N SER A 135 -5.47 14.02 -14.91
CA SER A 135 -5.56 14.60 -16.26
C SER A 135 -5.42 13.56 -17.37
N VAL A 136 -4.93 12.35 -17.06
CA VAL A 136 -4.84 11.26 -18.02
C VAL A 136 -6.23 10.63 -18.21
N LYS A 137 -6.65 10.50 -19.47
CA LYS A 137 -7.93 9.88 -19.83
C LYS A 137 -8.04 8.47 -19.22
N SER A 138 -9.21 8.17 -18.67
CA SER A 138 -9.53 6.89 -18.01
C SER A 138 -8.91 6.67 -16.62
N VAL A 139 -8.22 7.66 -16.04
CA VAL A 139 -7.74 7.56 -14.65
C VAL A 139 -8.78 8.12 -13.68
N GLY A 140 -9.43 7.22 -12.95
CA GLY A 140 -10.40 7.57 -11.91
C GLY A 140 -9.76 7.96 -10.57
N LYS A 141 -10.56 8.55 -9.67
CA LYS A 141 -10.09 9.08 -8.38
C LYS A 141 -9.33 8.06 -7.52
N VAL A 142 -9.90 6.86 -7.37
CA VAL A 142 -9.29 5.79 -6.56
C VAL A 142 -7.99 5.32 -7.18
N LEU A 143 -7.95 5.13 -8.51
CA LEU A 143 -6.76 4.70 -9.23
C LEU A 143 -5.64 5.74 -9.14
N ALA A 144 -5.99 7.04 -9.23
CA ALA A 144 -5.01 8.11 -9.07
C ALA A 144 -4.33 8.06 -7.70
N ILE A 145 -5.12 7.86 -6.64
CA ILE A 145 -4.58 7.74 -5.28
C ILE A 145 -3.75 6.46 -5.12
N ASP A 146 -4.21 5.34 -5.69
CA ASP A 146 -3.50 4.06 -5.69
C ASP A 146 -2.11 4.19 -6.32
N LEU A 147 -2.01 4.82 -7.50
CA LEU A 147 -0.75 5.11 -8.17
C LEU A 147 0.20 5.97 -7.32
N ILE A 148 -0.32 7.05 -6.73
CA ILE A 148 0.48 7.94 -5.88
C ILE A 148 0.99 7.19 -4.64
N VAL A 149 0.13 6.40 -4.00
CA VAL A 149 0.48 5.61 -2.83
C VAL A 149 1.52 4.53 -3.16
N TYR A 150 1.33 3.80 -4.25
CA TYR A 150 2.17 2.71 -4.68
C TYR A 150 3.59 3.17 -5.01
N THR A 151 3.70 4.32 -5.69
CA THR A 151 4.97 4.90 -6.16
C THR A 151 5.63 5.82 -5.12
N ASP A 152 5.05 5.93 -3.93
CA ASP A 152 5.44 6.87 -2.88
C ASP A 152 5.49 8.33 -3.37
N GLY A 153 4.54 8.73 -4.22
CA GLY A 153 4.56 10.04 -4.88
C GLY A 153 5.57 10.11 -6.02
N PHE A 154 5.72 9.02 -6.78
CA PHE A 154 6.67 8.88 -7.90
C PHE A 154 8.15 8.98 -7.51
N THR A 155 8.48 8.84 -6.22
CA THR A 155 9.87 8.80 -5.75
C THR A 155 10.43 7.39 -5.57
N ARG A 156 9.57 6.37 -5.63
CA ARG A 156 9.92 4.96 -5.60
C ARG A 156 9.62 4.35 -6.98
N MET A 157 10.55 4.56 -7.92
CA MET A 157 10.63 3.88 -9.22
C MET A 157 12.08 3.51 -9.52
#